data_AF-A0A2K9LFV3-F1
#
_entry.id   AF-A0A2K9LFV3-F1
#
_cell.length_a   1.000
_cell.length_b   1.000
_cell.length_c   1.000
_cell.angle_alpha   90.00
_cell.angle_beta   90.00
_cell.angle_gamma   90.00
#
_symmetry.space_group_name_H-M   'P 1'
#
loop_
_entity.id
_entity.type
_entity.pdbx_description
1 polymer ?
#
loop_
_entity_poly.entity_id
_entity_poly.type
_entity_poly.pdbx_seq_one_letter_code
_entity_poly.pdbx_strand_id
1 'polypeptide(L)'
;MAKLTRADWVAAGVNQLKEYGPTGVSGEKIARRLDVTRGSFYHHFTNMDELIALILQYWERTQTTDILARALQQDIDLKLKMSVLLESAWNTDAELEIAMRQWAFTNETVQQHVERVDRIRLGYITAVYVQLVKDETRGRKLGKIAYYGLLGALHAWPRFTKPQLKETILEIQALMTEGID
;
A
#
# COMPACT_ATOMS: atom_id res chain seq x y z
N MET A 1 6.56 30.26 -13.98
CA MET A 1 6.05 28.95 -13.52
C MET A 1 7.23 27.98 -13.46
N ALA A 2 7.33 27.18 -12.39
CA ALA A 2 8.34 26.13 -12.33
C ALA A 2 8.03 25.06 -13.37
N LYS A 3 9.07 24.49 -14.01
CA LYS A 3 8.92 23.41 -14.99
C LYS A 3 8.42 22.15 -14.26
N LEU A 4 7.35 21.53 -14.76
CA LEU A 4 6.86 20.26 -14.22
C LEU A 4 7.96 19.21 -14.21
N THR A 5 7.94 18.36 -13.19
CA THR A 5 8.88 17.25 -13.00
C THR A 5 8.16 15.92 -13.21
N ARG A 6 8.92 14.84 -13.42
CA ARG A 6 8.32 13.48 -13.48
C ARG A 6 7.53 13.14 -12.20
N ALA A 7 7.94 13.67 -11.04
CA ALA A 7 7.24 13.46 -9.78
C ALA A 7 5.85 14.11 -9.78
N ASP A 8 5.69 15.29 -10.40
CA ASP A 8 4.38 15.96 -10.53
C ASP A 8 3.41 15.12 -11.37
N TRP A 9 3.91 14.54 -12.46
CA TRP A 9 3.13 13.62 -13.30
C TRP A 9 2.75 12.33 -12.58
N VAL A 10 3.66 11.76 -11.79
CA VAL A 10 3.36 10.57 -10.97
C VAL A 10 2.30 10.89 -9.93
N ALA A 11 2.43 12.01 -9.20
CA ALA A 11 1.45 12.45 -8.21
C ALA A 11 0.08 12.69 -8.86
N ALA A 12 0.03 13.33 -10.02
CA ALA A 12 -1.21 13.52 -10.77
C ALA A 12 -1.80 12.19 -11.28
N GLY A 13 -0.96 11.24 -11.71
CA GLY A 13 -1.36 9.90 -12.12
C GLY A 13 -1.94 9.08 -10.96
N VAL A 14 -1.32 9.13 -9.78
CA VAL A 14 -1.83 8.52 -8.54
C VAL A 14 -3.19 9.10 -8.18
N ASN A 15 -3.35 10.43 -8.24
CA ASN A 15 -4.65 11.06 -7.99
C ASN A 15 -5.73 10.63 -8.99
N GLN A 16 -5.38 10.55 -10.29
CA GLN A 16 -6.28 10.04 -11.33
C GLN A 16 -6.68 8.58 -11.08
N LEU A 17 -5.72 7.74 -10.66
CA LEU A 17 -5.98 6.33 -10.33
C LEU A 17 -6.94 6.19 -9.15
N LYS A 18 -6.75 6.99 -8.09
CA LYS A 18 -7.63 6.98 -6.91
C LYS A 18 -9.05 7.42 -7.24
N GLU A 19 -9.19 8.46 -8.08
CA GLU A 19 -10.48 9.11 -8.37
C GLU A 19 -11.29 8.36 -9.44
N TYR A 20 -10.63 7.83 -10.48
CA TYR A 20 -11.28 7.27 -11.67
C TYR A 20 -10.91 5.81 -11.96
N GLY A 21 -10.16 5.18 -11.05
CA GLY A 21 -9.62 3.84 -11.25
C GLY A 21 -8.64 3.76 -12.42
N PRO A 22 -8.36 2.55 -12.92
CA PRO A 22 -7.37 2.31 -13.98
C PRO A 22 -7.60 3.16 -15.24
N THR A 23 -8.86 3.44 -15.58
CA THR A 23 -9.23 4.21 -16.77
C THR A 23 -8.81 5.68 -16.69
N GLY A 24 -8.55 6.20 -15.48
CA GLY A 24 -8.05 7.57 -15.27
C GLY A 24 -6.60 7.76 -15.68
N VAL A 25 -5.81 6.69 -15.70
CA VAL A 25 -4.36 6.76 -15.91
C VAL A 25 -4.04 6.80 -17.41
N SER A 26 -4.00 8.01 -17.96
CA SER A 26 -3.56 8.25 -19.35
C SER A 26 -2.83 9.58 -19.47
N GLY A 27 -1.88 9.66 -20.42
CA GLY A 27 -1.11 10.88 -20.65
C GLY A 27 -1.99 12.10 -20.93
N GLU A 28 -3.11 11.94 -21.63
CA GLU A 28 -4.04 13.04 -21.91
C GLU A 28 -4.79 13.51 -20.65
N LYS A 29 -5.39 12.59 -19.88
CA LYS A 29 -6.14 12.96 -18.66
C LYS A 29 -5.23 13.58 -17.61
N ILE A 30 -4.00 13.08 -17.49
CA ILE A 30 -3.01 13.60 -16.55
C ILE A 30 -2.50 14.98 -17.02
N ALA A 31 -2.22 15.15 -18.31
CA ALA A 31 -1.85 16.45 -18.86
C ALA A 31 -2.93 17.51 -18.60
N ARG A 32 -4.19 17.14 -18.83
CA ARG A 32 -5.35 18.00 -18.53
C ARG A 32 -5.43 18.37 -17.05
N ARG A 33 -5.17 17.41 -16.15
CA ARG A 33 -5.13 17.67 -14.69
C ARG A 33 -4.01 18.64 -14.30
N LEU A 34 -2.89 18.59 -15.01
CA LEU A 34 -1.73 19.44 -14.78
C LEU A 34 -1.80 20.79 -15.53
N ASP A 35 -2.91 21.06 -16.21
CA ASP A 35 -3.11 22.26 -17.06
C ASP A 35 -2.01 22.43 -18.14
N VAL A 36 -1.61 21.31 -18.75
CA VAL A 36 -0.63 21.28 -19.85
C VAL A 36 -1.14 20.47 -21.04
N THR A 37 -0.49 20.66 -22.18
CA THR A 37 -0.81 19.90 -23.40
C THR A 37 -0.35 18.45 -23.28
N ARG A 38 -1.02 17.56 -24.01
CA ARG A 38 -0.59 16.16 -24.16
C ARG A 38 0.85 16.03 -24.68
N GLY A 39 1.31 16.98 -25.50
CA GLY A 39 2.69 17.03 -25.99
C GLY A 39 3.72 17.13 -24.86
N SER A 40 3.38 17.83 -23.77
CA SER A 40 4.24 17.98 -22.59
C SER A 40 4.61 16.65 -21.95
N PHE A 41 3.71 15.65 -22.00
CA PHE A 41 3.97 14.31 -21.48
C PHE A 41 5.23 13.69 -22.09
N TYR A 42 5.41 13.84 -23.42
CA TYR A 42 6.53 13.22 -24.14
C TYR A 42 7.90 13.87 -23.86
N HIS A 43 7.94 15.01 -23.16
CA HIS A 43 9.19 15.55 -22.62
C HIS A 43 9.63 14.86 -21.32
N HIS A 44 8.72 14.12 -20.67
CA HIS A 44 8.95 13.47 -19.38
C HIS A 44 8.97 11.95 -19.45
N PHE A 45 8.22 11.38 -20.39
CA PHE A 45 8.04 9.94 -20.53
C PHE A 45 8.05 9.54 -22.00
N THR A 46 8.72 8.44 -22.30
CA THR A 46 8.76 7.88 -23.66
C THR A 46 7.41 7.25 -24.03
N ASN A 47 6.76 6.61 -23.05
CA ASN A 47 5.49 5.93 -23.21
C ASN A 47 4.73 5.87 -21.87
N MET A 48 3.53 5.29 -21.90
CA MET A 48 2.73 5.11 -20.69
C MET A 48 3.36 4.12 -19.71
N ASP A 49 4.03 3.08 -20.19
CA ASP A 49 4.63 2.05 -19.32
C ASP A 49 5.68 2.65 -18.37
N GLU A 50 6.43 3.64 -18.83
CA GLU A 50 7.39 4.38 -17.99
C GLU A 50 6.71 5.15 -16.84
N LEU A 51 5.56 5.76 -17.10
CA LEU A 51 4.76 6.41 -16.05
C LEU A 51 4.16 5.37 -15.11
N ILE A 52 3.61 4.27 -15.64
CA ILE A 52 3.01 3.18 -14.85
C ILE A 52 4.06 2.60 -13.90
N ALA A 53 5.27 2.34 -14.38
CA ALA A 53 6.38 1.86 -13.56
C ALA A 53 6.69 2.81 -12.40
N LEU A 54 6.70 4.13 -12.62
CA LEU A 54 6.92 5.09 -11.54
C LEU A 54 5.75 5.19 -10.55
N ILE A 55 4.50 5.03 -11.02
CA ILE A 55 3.33 4.97 -10.14
C ILE A 55 3.40 3.72 -9.25
N LEU A 56 3.79 2.57 -9.81
CA LEU A 56 3.99 1.33 -9.05
C LEU A 56 5.11 1.47 -8.01
N GLN A 57 6.25 2.06 -8.40
CA GLN A 57 7.34 2.36 -7.47
C GLN A 57 6.90 3.32 -6.36
N TYR A 58 6.12 4.34 -6.68
CA TYR A 58 5.58 5.26 -5.68
C TYR A 58 4.67 4.54 -4.68
N TRP A 59 3.74 3.72 -5.18
CA TRP A 59 2.82 2.96 -4.36
C TRP A 59 3.55 1.99 -3.43
N GLU A 60 4.43 1.16 -3.98
CA GLU A 60 5.23 0.23 -3.19
C GLU A 60 6.08 0.96 -2.16
N ARG A 61 6.74 2.05 -2.55
CA ARG A 61 7.63 2.78 -1.65
C ARG A 61 6.88 3.32 -0.44
N THR A 62 5.83 4.07 -0.71
CA THR A 62 5.04 4.77 0.32
C THR A 62 4.21 3.82 1.17
N GLN A 63 3.71 2.72 0.60
CA GLN A 63 2.83 1.78 1.28
C GLN A 63 3.54 0.53 1.81
N THR A 64 4.83 0.32 1.49
CA THR A 64 5.57 -0.88 1.93
C THR A 64 7.00 -0.58 2.35
N THR A 65 7.88 -0.19 1.42
CA THR A 65 9.33 -0.21 1.72
C THR A 65 9.74 0.80 2.77
N ASP A 66 9.16 2.01 2.76
CA ASP A 66 9.46 3.04 3.76
C ASP A 66 8.95 2.65 5.17
N ILE A 67 7.84 1.90 5.23
CA ILE A 67 7.31 1.34 6.48
C ILE A 67 8.24 0.25 7.01
N LEU A 68 8.63 -0.69 6.15
CA LEU A 68 9.51 -1.80 6.54
C LEU A 68 10.91 -1.31 6.90
N ALA A 69 11.44 -0.30 6.22
CA ALA A 69 12.73 0.31 6.55
C ALA A 69 12.74 0.87 7.98
N ARG A 70 11.63 1.46 8.43
CA ARG A 70 11.45 1.89 9.83
C ARG A 70 11.37 0.70 10.78
N ALA A 71 10.63 -0.35 10.42
CA ALA A 71 10.45 -1.52 11.28
C ALA A 71 11.67 -2.48 11.35
N LEU A 72 12.62 -2.36 10.42
CA LEU A 72 13.82 -3.21 10.32
C LEU A 72 15.08 -2.60 10.97
N GLN A 73 15.01 -1.41 11.56
CA GLN A 73 16.17 -0.82 12.24
C GLN A 73 16.64 -1.73 13.39
N GLN A 74 17.96 -1.91 13.50
CA GLN A 74 18.58 -2.98 14.32
C GLN A 74 18.29 -2.86 15.82
N ASP A 75 17.94 -1.68 16.31
CA ASP A 75 17.75 -1.41 17.75
C ASP A 75 16.28 -1.38 18.20
N ILE A 76 15.35 -1.72 17.31
CA ILE A 76 13.92 -1.67 17.61
C ILE A 76 13.45 -3.00 18.19
N ASP A 77 12.85 -2.96 19.39
CA ASP A 77 12.26 -4.12 20.03
C ASP A 77 11.00 -4.64 19.29
N LEU A 78 10.58 -5.86 19.61
CA LEU A 78 9.46 -6.50 18.93
C LEU A 78 8.12 -5.76 19.11
N LYS A 79 7.92 -5.09 20.26
CA LYS A 79 6.70 -4.32 20.53
C LYS A 79 6.63 -3.11 19.62
N LEU A 80 7.74 -2.40 19.45
CA LEU A 80 7.82 -1.24 18.57
C LEU A 80 7.73 -1.65 17.10
N LYS A 81 8.28 -2.81 16.69
CA LYS A 81 8.04 -3.39 15.34
C LYS A 81 6.55 -3.60 15.08
N MET A 82 5.84 -4.23 16.01
CA MET A 82 4.40 -4.43 15.90
C MET A 82 3.66 -3.09 15.84
N SER A 83 4.01 -2.13 16.71
CA SER A 83 3.40 -0.79 16.70
C SER A 83 3.56 -0.07 15.36
N VAL A 84 4.73 -0.15 14.71
CA VAL A 84 4.95 0.43 13.37
C VAL A 84 4.04 -0.22 12.32
N LEU A 85 3.86 -1.55 12.39
CA LEU A 85 2.98 -2.27 11.45
C LEU A 85 1.51 -1.92 11.66
N LEU A 86 1.05 -1.95 12.90
CA LEU A 86 -0.31 -1.54 13.26
C LEU A 86 -0.57 -0.10 12.81
N GLU A 87 0.36 0.81 13.10
CA GLU A 87 0.27 2.20 12.67
C GLU A 87 0.20 2.35 11.15
N SER A 88 0.98 1.57 10.41
CA SER A 88 0.92 1.58 8.95
C SER A 88 -0.43 1.12 8.41
N ALA A 89 -1.09 0.17 9.08
CA ALA A 89 -2.33 -0.43 8.61
C ALA A 89 -3.50 0.58 8.60
N TRP A 90 -3.68 1.39 9.64
CA TRP A 90 -4.73 2.43 9.64
C TRP A 90 -4.28 3.75 9.01
N ASN A 91 -3.00 3.93 8.68
CA ASN A 91 -2.49 5.06 7.90
C ASN A 91 -2.36 4.75 6.40
N THR A 92 -2.71 3.54 5.96
CA THR A 92 -2.58 3.15 4.56
C THR A 92 -3.48 4.02 3.68
N ASP A 93 -3.03 4.32 2.47
CA ASP A 93 -3.86 4.99 1.46
C ASP A 93 -4.84 3.96 0.88
N ALA A 94 -5.98 3.80 1.55
CA ALA A 94 -6.99 2.79 1.21
C ALA A 94 -7.49 2.93 -0.23
N GLU A 95 -7.69 4.16 -0.70
CA GLU A 95 -8.13 4.43 -2.06
C GLU A 95 -7.10 3.98 -3.10
N LEU A 96 -5.82 4.26 -2.85
CA LEU A 96 -4.74 3.82 -3.72
C LEU A 96 -4.60 2.29 -3.71
N GLU A 97 -4.68 1.66 -2.55
CA GLU A 97 -4.64 0.19 -2.44
C GLU A 97 -5.77 -0.50 -3.20
N ILE A 98 -7.01 -0.02 -3.02
CA ILE A 98 -8.17 -0.55 -3.74
C ILE A 98 -8.00 -0.35 -5.25
N ALA A 99 -7.55 0.83 -5.68
CA ALA A 99 -7.37 1.13 -7.10
C ALA A 99 -6.25 0.29 -7.75
N MET A 100 -5.15 0.03 -7.04
CA MET A 100 -4.08 -0.88 -7.50
C MET A 100 -4.58 -2.31 -7.66
N ARG A 101 -5.35 -2.80 -6.69
CA ARG A 101 -5.94 -4.15 -6.75
C ARG A 101 -6.98 -4.26 -7.86
N GLN A 102 -7.78 -3.23 -8.08
CA GLN A 102 -8.68 -3.16 -9.22
C GLN A 102 -7.91 -3.21 -10.55
N TRP A 103 -6.80 -2.48 -10.65
CA TRP A 103 -5.97 -2.46 -11.86
C TRP A 103 -5.29 -3.81 -12.13
N ALA A 104 -4.88 -4.52 -11.08
CA ALA A 104 -4.29 -5.85 -11.19
C ALA A 104 -5.18 -6.88 -11.91
N PHE A 105 -6.51 -6.70 -11.94
CA PHE A 105 -7.40 -7.60 -12.68
C PHE A 105 -7.26 -7.51 -14.20
N THR A 106 -6.77 -6.39 -14.73
CA THR A 106 -6.71 -6.11 -16.18
C THR A 106 -5.32 -5.74 -16.68
N ASN A 107 -4.33 -5.64 -15.79
CA ASN A 107 -2.96 -5.33 -16.15
C ASN A 107 -1.98 -6.27 -15.45
N GLU A 108 -1.33 -7.13 -16.23
CA GLU A 108 -0.39 -8.16 -15.74
C GLU A 108 0.83 -7.56 -15.03
N THR A 109 1.36 -6.44 -15.51
CA THR A 109 2.50 -5.78 -14.87
C THR A 109 2.13 -5.28 -13.47
N VAL A 110 0.93 -4.71 -13.32
CA VAL A 110 0.42 -4.27 -12.01
C VAL A 110 0.13 -5.48 -11.12
N GLN A 111 -0.46 -6.55 -11.67
CA GLN A 111 -0.70 -7.80 -10.94
C GLN A 111 0.58 -8.36 -10.32
N GLN A 112 1.65 -8.50 -11.11
CA GLN A 112 2.94 -9.00 -10.64
C GLN A 112 3.52 -8.14 -9.51
N HIS A 113 3.33 -6.82 -9.56
CA HIS A 113 3.74 -5.90 -8.49
C HIS A 113 2.90 -6.08 -7.23
N VAL A 114 1.58 -6.20 -7.36
CA VAL A 114 0.68 -6.46 -6.24
C VAL A 114 1.03 -7.78 -5.56
N GLU A 115 1.22 -8.85 -6.31
CA GLU A 115 1.64 -10.16 -5.77
C GLU A 115 2.98 -10.08 -5.02
N ARG A 116 3.94 -9.34 -5.56
CA ARG A 116 5.24 -9.18 -4.90
C ARG A 116 5.12 -8.41 -3.59
N VAL A 117 4.39 -7.30 -3.58
CA VAL A 117 4.13 -6.51 -2.37
C VAL A 117 3.38 -7.33 -1.33
N ASP A 118 2.41 -8.14 -1.75
CA ASP A 118 1.64 -9.00 -0.87
C ASP A 118 2.53 -10.08 -0.22
N ARG A 119 3.44 -10.71 -1.00
CA ARG A 119 4.44 -11.64 -0.45
C ARG A 119 5.35 -10.99 0.58
N ILE A 120 5.83 -9.78 0.31
CA ILE A 120 6.72 -9.03 1.22
C ILE A 120 5.99 -8.71 2.53
N ARG A 121 4.80 -8.11 2.44
CA ARG A 121 3.99 -7.70 3.59
C ARG A 121 3.59 -8.91 4.44
N LEU A 122 3.07 -9.97 3.81
CA LEU A 122 2.66 -11.19 4.48
C LEU A 122 3.84 -11.90 5.15
N GLY A 123 4.99 -11.94 4.49
CA GLY A 123 6.21 -12.52 5.05
C GLY A 123 6.66 -11.77 6.31
N TYR A 124 6.67 -10.44 6.26
CA TYR A 124 7.11 -9.62 7.38
C TYR A 124 6.18 -9.72 8.59
N ILE A 125 4.87 -9.48 8.41
CA ILE A 125 3.91 -9.56 9.52
C ILE A 125 3.88 -10.97 10.13
N THR A 126 3.99 -12.01 9.31
CA THR A 126 4.12 -13.39 9.78
C THR A 126 5.35 -13.59 10.66
N ALA A 127 6.52 -13.10 10.24
CA ALA A 127 7.74 -13.20 11.03
C ALA A 127 7.64 -12.49 12.38
N VAL A 128 6.94 -11.34 12.42
CA VAL A 128 6.66 -10.61 13.66
C VAL A 128 5.75 -11.42 14.58
N TYR A 129 4.65 -12.00 14.09
CA TYR A 129 3.78 -12.85 14.92
C TYR A 129 4.48 -14.11 15.43
N VAL A 130 5.31 -14.76 14.61
CA VAL A 130 6.08 -15.95 15.05
C VAL A 130 6.98 -15.60 16.24
N GLN A 131 7.66 -14.45 16.20
CA GLN A 131 8.48 -13.99 17.31
C GLN A 131 7.63 -13.61 18.52
N LEU A 132 6.47 -12.98 18.30
CA LEU A 132 5.59 -12.49 19.36
C LEU A 132 5.01 -13.63 20.16
N VAL A 133 4.53 -14.67 19.48
CA VAL A 133 3.83 -15.79 20.10
C VAL A 133 4.74 -16.96 20.47
N LYS A 134 6.01 -16.93 20.05
CA LYS A 134 7.03 -17.98 20.25
C LYS A 134 6.58 -19.38 19.77
N ASP A 135 5.70 -19.41 18.78
CA ASP A 135 5.16 -20.62 18.14
C ASP A 135 5.04 -20.35 16.64
N GLU A 136 5.80 -21.11 15.85
CA GLU A 136 5.85 -20.94 14.39
C GLU A 136 4.50 -21.20 13.72
N THR A 137 3.79 -22.25 14.14
CA THR A 137 2.53 -22.64 13.53
C THR A 137 1.44 -21.63 13.88
N ARG A 138 1.34 -21.23 15.16
CA ARG A 138 0.38 -20.21 15.60
C ARG A 138 0.70 -18.86 14.96
N GLY A 139 1.97 -18.44 14.97
CA GLY A 139 2.40 -17.15 14.42
C GLY A 139 2.12 -17.01 12.92
N ARG A 140 2.36 -18.06 12.13
CA ARG A 140 2.01 -18.10 10.69
C ARG A 140 0.51 -17.95 10.43
N LYS A 141 -0.34 -18.54 11.29
CA LYS A 141 -1.80 -18.40 11.18
C LYS A 141 -2.24 -16.98 11.53
N LEU A 142 -1.75 -16.43 12.65
CA LEU A 142 -2.08 -15.08 13.09
C LEU A 142 -1.62 -14.02 12.08
N GLY A 143 -0.42 -14.15 11.51
CA GLY A 143 0.06 -13.24 10.46
C GLY A 143 -0.85 -13.22 9.22
N LYS A 144 -1.36 -14.38 8.80
CA LYS A 144 -2.34 -14.47 7.72
C LYS A 144 -3.67 -13.82 8.10
N ILE A 145 -4.18 -14.08 9.30
CA ILE A 145 -5.43 -13.48 9.79
C ILE A 145 -5.33 -11.96 9.80
N ALA A 146 -4.25 -11.42 10.38
CA ALA A 146 -4.03 -9.97 10.44
C ALA A 146 -3.94 -9.35 9.04
N TYR A 147 -3.15 -9.97 8.14
CA TYR A 147 -2.93 -9.44 6.80
C TYR A 147 -4.20 -9.49 5.93
N TYR A 148 -4.87 -10.64 5.87
CA TYR A 148 -6.11 -10.77 5.09
C TYR A 148 -7.27 -10.01 5.73
N GLY A 149 -7.28 -9.89 7.06
CA GLY A 149 -8.22 -9.03 7.78
C GLY A 149 -8.09 -7.56 7.40
N LEU A 150 -6.86 -7.04 7.29
CA LEU A 150 -6.62 -5.68 6.78
C LEU A 150 -7.16 -5.53 5.35
N LEU A 151 -6.83 -6.45 4.45
CA LEU A 151 -7.35 -6.39 3.07
C LEU A 151 -8.88 -6.40 3.03
N GLY A 152 -9.52 -7.24 3.84
CA GLY A 152 -10.97 -7.27 3.99
C GLY A 152 -11.52 -5.94 4.51
N ALA A 153 -10.90 -5.36 5.53
CA ALA A 153 -11.30 -4.07 6.09
C ALA A 153 -11.21 -2.93 5.07
N LEU A 154 -10.19 -2.91 4.20
CA LEU A 154 -10.06 -1.92 3.14
C LEU A 154 -11.19 -2.01 2.09
N HIS A 155 -11.80 -3.18 1.91
CA HIS A 155 -12.90 -3.40 0.96
C HIS A 155 -14.29 -3.39 1.59
N ALA A 156 -14.39 -3.19 2.91
CA ALA A 156 -15.66 -3.21 3.62
C ALA A 156 -16.54 -2.01 3.24
N TRP A 157 -17.86 -2.24 3.22
CA TRP A 157 -18.89 -1.22 3.04
C TRP A 157 -19.88 -1.25 4.22
N PRO A 158 -20.16 -0.12 4.90
CA PRO A 158 -19.57 1.21 4.67
C PRO A 158 -18.06 1.22 4.95
N ARG A 159 -17.32 2.10 4.25
CA ARG A 159 -15.87 2.24 4.46
C ARG A 159 -15.59 2.69 5.89
N PHE A 160 -14.60 2.08 6.53
CA PHE A 160 -14.10 2.54 7.81
C PHE A 160 -13.50 3.94 7.69
N THR A 161 -13.86 4.82 8.61
CA THR A 161 -13.03 6.00 8.87
C THR A 161 -11.72 5.56 9.53
N LYS A 162 -10.67 6.39 9.43
CA LYS A 162 -9.38 6.10 10.06
C LYS A 162 -9.48 5.79 11.58
N PRO A 163 -10.25 6.53 12.40
CA PRO A 163 -10.44 6.18 13.81
C PRO A 163 -11.09 4.80 14.01
N GLN A 164 -12.13 4.47 13.25
CA GLN A 164 -12.80 3.18 13.34
C GLN A 164 -11.87 2.03 12.92
N LEU A 165 -11.12 2.20 11.82
CA LEU A 165 -10.15 1.20 11.37
C LEU A 165 -9.06 0.95 12.42
N LYS A 166 -8.56 2.03 13.04
CA LYS A 166 -7.58 1.94 14.13
C LYS A 166 -8.15 1.15 15.32
N GLU A 167 -9.35 1.49 15.78
CA GLU A 167 -10.02 0.82 16.89
C GLU A 167 -10.20 -0.68 16.60
N THR A 168 -10.79 -1.02 15.46
CA THR A 168 -10.99 -2.42 15.03
C THR A 168 -9.68 -3.20 14.93
N ILE A 169 -8.62 -2.61 14.37
CA ILE A 169 -7.31 -3.27 14.28
C ILE A 169 -6.75 -3.55 15.67
N LEU A 170 -6.87 -2.61 16.61
CA LEU A 170 -6.37 -2.78 17.98
C LEU A 170 -7.17 -3.83 18.76
N GLU A 171 -8.49 -3.88 18.62
CA GLU A 171 -9.34 -4.91 19.23
C GLU A 171 -9.00 -6.31 18.72
N ILE A 172 -8.91 -6.48 17.40
CA ILE A 172 -8.54 -7.77 16.78
C ILE A 172 -7.13 -8.17 17.20
N GLN A 173 -6.19 -7.21 17.26
CA GLN A 173 -4.84 -7.47 17.72
C GLN A 173 -4.82 -7.97 19.17
N ALA A 174 -5.53 -7.29 20.07
CA ALA A 174 -5.61 -7.67 21.47
C ALA A 174 -6.16 -9.11 21.63
N LEU A 175 -7.22 -9.44 20.88
CA LEU A 175 -7.80 -10.79 20.86
C LEU A 175 -6.80 -11.84 20.32
N MET A 176 -6.10 -11.53 19.24
CA MET A 176 -5.11 -12.45 18.64
C MET A 176 -3.91 -12.72 19.56
N THR A 177 -3.56 -11.77 20.42
CA THR A 177 -2.46 -11.86 21.37
C THR A 177 -2.88 -12.18 22.80
N GLU A 178 -4.13 -12.53 23.02
CA GLU A 178 -4.60 -12.95 24.34
C GLU A 178 -3.83 -14.18 24.83
N GLY A 179 -3.44 -14.15 26.11
CA GLY A 179 -2.67 -15.22 26.75
C GLY A 179 -1.21 -15.34 26.28
N ILE A 180 -0.65 -14.28 25.69
CA ILE A 180 0.78 -14.19 25.35
C ILE A 180 1.45 -13.26 26.36
N ASP A 181 2.25 -13.83 27.27
CA ASP A 181 3.08 -13.12 28.24
C ASP A 181 4.40 -12.58 27.62
#